data_AF-A0A5B0M8C6-F1
#
_entry.id   AF-A0A5B0M8C6-F1
#
_cell.length_a   1.000
_cell.length_b   1.000
_cell.length_c   1.000
_cell.angle_alpha   90.00
_cell.angle_beta   90.00
_cell.angle_gamma   90.00
#
_symmetry.space_group_name_H-M   'P 1'
#
loop_
_entity.id
_entity.type
_entity.pdbx_description
1 polymer ?
#
loop_
_entity_poly.entity_id
_entity_poly.type
_entity_poly.pdbx_seq_one_letter_code
_entity_poly.pdbx_strand_id
1 'polypeptide(L)'
;MADHQEAKSCKTLGHKPDKTSISSQYAHVPKSELDEEKIRALEEHEIATGPLSVLQSSVKNHTQILIALRNNRKLLARVKAFDRHSNMVLVNVKEMWTELPKGKNKKPVNKDRFISKMFLRGDSVILVLRHNA
;
A
#
# COMPACT_ATOMS: atom_id res chain seq x y z
N MET A 1 17.17 44.86 -43.61
CA MET A 1 16.92 45.05 -42.16
C MET A 1 15.52 44.51 -41.93
N ALA A 2 15.29 43.22 -41.66
CA ALA A 2 15.48 42.53 -40.36
C ALA A 2 14.77 43.33 -39.25
N ASP A 3 13.73 42.89 -38.52
CA ASP A 3 13.13 41.57 -38.23
C ASP A 3 11.64 41.79 -37.86
N HIS A 4 10.69 40.93 -38.26
CA HIS A 4 10.09 39.86 -37.43
C HIS A 4 10.20 40.03 -35.90
N GLN A 5 9.09 40.30 -35.19
CA GLN A 5 8.48 39.32 -34.27
C GLN A 5 7.23 39.81 -33.51
N GLU A 6 6.20 39.00 -33.72
CA GLU A 6 5.03 38.66 -32.91
C GLU A 6 5.35 38.45 -31.41
N ALA A 7 4.81 39.30 -30.52
CA ALA A 7 4.81 39.04 -29.08
C ALA A 7 3.54 38.26 -28.70
N LYS A 8 3.71 36.94 -28.66
CA LYS A 8 2.69 35.94 -28.31
C LYS A 8 2.22 36.11 -26.86
N SER A 9 0.91 35.91 -26.70
CA SER A 9 0.21 35.63 -25.45
C SER A 9 1.01 34.67 -24.56
N CYS A 10 1.61 35.21 -23.49
CA CYS A 10 2.20 34.40 -22.44
C CYS A 10 1.05 33.89 -21.57
N LYS A 11 0.48 32.74 -21.95
CA LYS A 11 -0.29 31.91 -21.04
C LYS A 11 0.63 31.57 -19.89
N THR A 12 0.36 32.11 -18.70
CA THR A 12 0.96 31.65 -17.46
C THR A 12 0.63 30.17 -17.31
N LEU A 13 1.60 29.32 -17.61
CA LEU A 13 1.55 27.91 -17.29
C LEU A 13 1.45 27.84 -15.77
N GLY A 14 0.27 27.48 -15.26
CA GLY A 14 0.09 27.11 -13.87
C GLY A 14 1.11 26.03 -13.55
N HIS A 15 2.14 26.43 -12.82
CA HIS A 15 3.18 25.54 -12.33
C HIS A 15 2.46 24.55 -11.42
N LYS A 16 2.30 23.30 -11.87
CA LYS A 16 1.87 22.23 -10.96
C LYS A 16 2.91 22.20 -9.84
N PRO A 17 2.52 22.35 -8.57
CA PRO A 17 3.50 22.39 -7.50
C PRO A 17 4.33 21.10 -7.56
N ASP A 18 5.65 21.26 -7.55
CA ASP A 18 6.60 20.15 -7.52
C ASP A 18 6.22 19.21 -6.38
N LYS A 19 5.97 17.93 -6.68
CA LYS A 19 5.38 16.97 -5.74
C LYS A 19 6.18 16.81 -4.44
N THR A 20 7.48 17.09 -4.50
CA THR A 20 8.42 17.08 -3.38
C THR A 20 8.15 18.20 -2.36
N SER A 21 7.49 19.28 -2.76
CA SER A 21 7.26 20.48 -1.95
C SER A 21 6.02 20.39 -1.04
N ILE A 22 5.09 19.48 -1.32
CA ILE A 22 3.80 19.41 -0.60
C ILE A 22 3.97 18.81 0.81
N SER A 23 4.78 17.76 0.99
CA SER A 23 4.91 17.10 2.31
C SER A 23 5.63 17.97 3.35
N SER A 24 6.63 18.75 2.92
CA SER A 24 7.41 19.63 3.80
C SER A 24 6.61 20.83 4.31
N GLN A 25 5.58 21.25 3.59
CA GLN A 25 4.80 22.45 3.93
C GLN A 25 3.70 22.19 4.96
N TYR A 26 3.23 20.94 5.09
CA TYR A 26 2.11 20.58 5.98
C TYR A 26 2.50 19.60 7.10
N ALA A 27 3.77 19.21 7.23
CA ALA A 27 4.24 18.28 8.27
C ALA A 27 3.96 18.77 9.71
N HIS A 28 3.89 20.09 9.91
CA HIS A 28 3.63 20.73 11.22
C HIS A 28 2.22 21.31 11.35
N VAL A 29 1.38 21.20 10.32
CA VAL A 29 0.01 21.72 10.34
C VAL A 29 -0.92 20.63 10.86
N PRO A 30 -1.71 20.87 11.91
CA PRO A 30 -2.66 19.87 12.40
C PRO A 30 -3.70 19.55 11.32
N LYS A 31 -3.97 18.25 11.12
CA LYS A 31 -4.89 17.75 10.07
C LYS A 31 -6.32 18.33 10.19
N SER A 32 -6.70 18.87 11.34
CA SER A 32 -7.99 19.52 11.59
C SER A 32 -8.18 20.86 10.89
N GLU A 33 -7.10 21.51 10.44
CA GLU A 33 -7.13 22.84 9.81
C GLU A 33 -7.04 22.78 8.28
N LEU A 34 -7.00 21.58 7.70
CA LEU A 34 -6.84 21.38 6.26
C LEU A 34 -8.19 21.09 5.57
N ASP A 35 -8.35 21.62 4.36
CA ASP A 35 -9.47 21.28 3.48
C ASP A 35 -9.44 19.78 3.11
N GLU A 36 -10.62 19.18 2.92
CA GLU A 36 -10.75 17.74 2.63
C GLU A 36 -9.95 17.29 1.40
N GLU A 37 -9.88 18.13 0.37
CA GLU A 37 -9.09 17.84 -0.85
C GLU A 37 -7.60 17.77 -0.56
N LYS A 38 -7.09 18.66 0.31
CA LYS A 38 -5.68 18.67 0.72
C LYS A 38 -5.36 17.46 1.58
N ILE A 39 -6.27 17.05 2.48
CA ILE A 39 -6.10 15.84 3.29
C ILE A 39 -5.96 14.61 2.39
N ARG A 40 -6.84 14.47 1.39
CA ARG A 40 -6.78 13.35 0.44
C ARG A 40 -5.48 13.33 -0.37
N ALA A 41 -5.05 14.50 -0.85
CA ALA A 41 -3.80 14.62 -1.59
C ALA A 41 -2.58 14.27 -0.73
N LEU A 42 -2.58 14.67 0.54
CA LEU A 42 -1.53 14.33 1.49
C LEU A 42 -1.49 12.82 1.76
N GLU A 43 -2.64 12.18 1.98
CA GLU A 43 -2.74 10.74 2.20
C GLU A 43 -2.24 9.95 0.98
N GLU A 44 -2.61 10.34 -0.24
CA GLU A 44 -2.14 9.68 -1.46
C GLU A 44 -0.62 9.81 -1.62
N HIS A 45 -0.06 10.97 -1.27
CA HIS A 45 1.39 11.19 -1.29
C HIS A 45 2.12 10.37 -0.20
N GLU A 46 1.59 10.31 1.02
CA GLU A 46 2.12 9.47 2.10
C GLU A 46 2.12 7.99 1.72
N ILE A 47 1.06 7.53 1.06
CA ILE A 47 0.96 6.15 0.56
C ILE A 47 2.00 5.88 -0.55
N ALA A 48 2.20 6.82 -1.46
CA ALA A 48 3.08 6.64 -2.61
C ALA A 48 4.56 6.65 -2.24
N THR A 49 4.96 7.51 -1.30
CA THR A 49 6.36 7.72 -0.94
C THR A 49 6.75 7.02 0.36
N GLY A 50 5.78 6.64 1.19
CA GLY A 50 5.99 6.05 2.50
C GLY A 50 6.12 4.52 2.51
N PRO A 51 6.12 3.90 3.70
CA PRO A 51 6.29 2.45 3.87
C PRO A 51 5.17 1.62 3.21
N LEU A 52 3.97 2.19 3.02
CA LEU A 52 2.85 1.54 2.33
C LEU A 52 3.03 1.46 0.80
N SER A 53 4.03 2.15 0.24
CA SER A 53 4.35 2.09 -1.19
C SER A 53 4.65 0.67 -1.68
N VAL A 54 5.11 -0.22 -0.79
CA VAL A 54 5.31 -1.64 -1.06
C VAL A 54 3.99 -2.36 -1.40
N LEU A 55 2.89 -2.00 -0.73
CA LEU A 55 1.55 -2.52 -1.04
C LEU A 55 1.03 -1.89 -2.32
N GLN A 56 1.27 -0.60 -2.54
CA GLN A 56 0.83 0.08 -3.75
C GLN A 56 1.49 -0.50 -5.02
N SER A 57 2.79 -0.72 -4.98
CA SER A 57 3.52 -1.41 -6.07
C SER A 57 3.02 -2.84 -6.26
N SER A 58 2.66 -3.54 -5.18
CA SER A 58 2.13 -4.89 -5.25
C SER A 58 0.74 -4.97 -5.90
N VAL A 59 -0.14 -4.00 -5.65
CA VAL A 59 -1.44 -3.88 -6.33
C VAL A 59 -1.24 -3.58 -7.82
N LYS A 60 -0.39 -2.60 -8.16
CA LYS A 60 -0.13 -2.20 -9.56
C LYS A 60 0.44 -3.37 -10.36
N ASN A 61 1.49 -4.00 -9.86
CA ASN A 61 2.19 -5.08 -10.56
C ASN A 61 1.52 -6.44 -10.39
N HIS A 62 0.42 -6.50 -9.62
CA HIS A 62 -0.29 -7.73 -9.30
C HIS A 62 0.64 -8.78 -8.67
N THR A 63 1.68 -8.37 -7.95
CA THR A 63 2.68 -9.29 -7.40
C THR A 63 2.13 -10.06 -6.21
N GLN A 64 2.70 -11.23 -5.98
CA GLN A 64 2.37 -12.03 -4.81
C GLN A 64 3.05 -11.46 -3.58
N ILE A 65 2.35 -11.50 -2.45
CA ILE A 65 2.88 -11.07 -1.16
C ILE A 65 2.69 -12.16 -0.11
N LEU A 66 3.60 -12.17 0.86
CA LEU A 66 3.49 -12.98 2.07
C LEU A 66 3.12 -12.06 3.24
N ILE A 67 2.06 -12.42 3.97
CA ILE A 67 1.56 -11.68 5.13
C ILE A 67 1.67 -12.59 6.35
N ALA A 68 2.34 -12.13 7.41
CA ALA A 68 2.35 -12.80 8.70
C ALA A 68 1.31 -12.16 9.63
N LEU A 69 0.45 -12.99 10.22
CA LEU A 69 -0.63 -12.55 11.10
C LEU A 69 -0.30 -12.80 12.58
N ARG A 70 -0.99 -12.08 13.48
CA ARG A 70 -0.88 -12.25 14.95
C ARG A 70 -1.22 -13.64 15.47
N ASN A 71 -2.03 -14.40 14.74
CA ASN A 71 -2.41 -15.77 15.12
C ASN A 71 -1.38 -16.84 14.69
N ASN A 72 -0.15 -16.42 14.33
CA ASN A 72 0.92 -17.28 13.81
C ASN A 72 0.57 -18.02 12.50
N ARG A 73 -0.43 -17.53 11.75
CA ARG A 73 -0.72 -18.00 10.40
C ARG A 73 -0.08 -17.08 9.37
N LYS A 74 0.27 -17.64 8.22
CA LYS A 74 0.84 -16.91 7.09
C LYS A 74 -0.13 -16.97 5.91
N LEU A 75 -0.30 -15.85 5.23
CA LEU A 75 -1.10 -15.75 4.01
C LEU A 75 -0.17 -15.50 2.83
N LEU A 76 -0.29 -16.29 1.79
CA LEU A 76 0.29 -16.02 0.48
C LEU A 76 -0.84 -15.58 -0.44
N ALA A 77 -0.82 -14.33 -0.90
CA ALA A 77 -1.96 -13.73 -1.58
C ALA A 77 -1.55 -12.66 -2.58
N ARG A 78 -2.51 -12.19 -3.38
CA ARG A 78 -2.37 -10.96 -4.18
C ARG A 78 -3.34 -9.91 -3.65
N VAL A 79 -2.86 -8.68 -3.48
CA VAL A 79 -3.68 -7.56 -3.00
C VAL A 79 -4.41 -6.94 -4.18
N LYS A 80 -5.71 -6.69 -4.01
CA LYS A 80 -6.53 -5.93 -4.97
C LYS A 80 -6.77 -4.50 -4.52
N ALA A 81 -6.91 -4.29 -3.23
CA ALA A 81 -7.02 -2.96 -2.64
C ALA A 81 -6.44 -2.98 -1.21
N PHE A 82 -5.99 -1.82 -0.75
CA PHE A 82 -5.54 -1.61 0.63
C PHE A 82 -5.94 -0.22 1.09
N ASP A 83 -5.85 0.04 2.40
CA ASP A 83 -6.08 1.36 2.98
C ASP A 83 -4.94 1.78 3.94
N ARG A 84 -5.09 2.95 4.56
CA ARG A 84 -4.13 3.51 5.53
C ARG A 84 -3.97 2.69 6.81
N HIS A 85 -4.99 1.90 7.17
CA HIS A 85 -4.96 1.01 8.33
C HIS A 85 -4.35 -0.35 7.99
N SER A 86 -3.89 -0.54 6.75
CA SER A 86 -3.47 -1.83 6.21
C SER A 86 -4.60 -2.88 6.19
N ASN A 87 -5.86 -2.46 6.16
CA ASN A 87 -6.93 -3.35 5.73
C ASN A 87 -6.72 -3.68 4.25
N MET A 88 -6.95 -4.92 3.86
CA MET A 88 -6.64 -5.40 2.52
C MET A 88 -7.77 -6.25 1.96
N VAL A 89 -8.05 -6.05 0.67
CA VAL A 89 -8.85 -6.97 -0.14
C VAL A 89 -7.87 -7.90 -0.86
N LEU A 90 -7.93 -9.19 -0.52
CA LEU A 90 -7.04 -10.22 -1.02
C LEU A 90 -7.78 -11.17 -1.96
N VAL A 91 -7.06 -11.63 -2.98
CA VAL A 91 -7.53 -12.67 -3.91
C VAL A 91 -6.52 -13.80 -4.01
N ASN A 92 -7.00 -15.00 -4.34
CA ASN A 92 -6.20 -16.23 -4.46
C ASN A 92 -5.35 -16.46 -3.20
N VAL A 93 -6.00 -16.41 -2.04
CA VAL A 93 -5.34 -16.50 -0.75
C VAL A 93 -5.06 -17.96 -0.41
N LYS A 94 -3.79 -18.24 -0.12
CA LYS A 94 -3.36 -19.49 0.50
C LYS A 94 -2.96 -19.21 1.94
N GLU A 95 -3.79 -19.64 2.88
CA GLU A 95 -3.49 -19.60 4.31
C GLU A 95 -2.70 -20.85 4.70
N MET A 96 -1.64 -20.66 5.47
CA MET A 96 -0.72 -21.72 5.89
C MET A 96 -0.47 -21.63 7.40
N TRP A 97 -0.57 -22.76 8.09
CA TRP A 97 -0.23 -22.89 9.50
C TRP A 97 0.34 -24.27 9.82
N THR A 98 1.03 -24.35 10.94
CA THR A 98 1.55 -25.62 11.45
C THR A 98 0.74 -26.04 12.66
N GLU A 99 0.18 -27.24 12.63
CA GLU A 99 -0.45 -27.85 13.80
C GLU A 99 0.59 -28.68 14.54
N LEU A 100 0.71 -28.41 15.84
CA LEU A 100 1.51 -29.23 16.73
C LEU A 100 0.58 -30.30 17.35
N PRO A 101 0.70 -31.57 16.95
CA PRO A 101 -0.13 -32.63 17.51
C PRO A 101 0.10 -32.79 19.01
N LYS A 102 -0.99 -32.90 19.79
CA LYS A 102 -0.95 -33.19 21.22
C LYS A 102 -0.56 -34.66 21.45
N GLY A 103 0.73 -34.98 21.35
CA GLY A 103 1.26 -36.32 21.61
C GLY A 103 2.77 -36.35 21.63
N LYS A 104 3.35 -37.13 22.55
CA LYS A 104 4.81 -37.37 22.60
C LYS A 104 5.22 -38.05 21.28
N ASN A 105 6.16 -37.43 20.54
CA ASN A 105 6.78 -37.93 19.30
C ASN A 105 6.05 -37.73 17.96
N LYS A 106 5.04 -36.85 17.85
CA LYS A 106 4.44 -36.54 16.55
C LYS A 106 5.07 -35.30 15.90
N LYS A 107 5.45 -35.42 14.62
CA LYS A 107 6.06 -34.32 13.84
C LYS A 107 5.03 -33.19 13.61
N PRO A 108 5.47 -31.92 13.58
CA PRO A 108 4.60 -30.81 13.20
C PRO A 108 4.02 -31.03 11.80
N VAL A 109 2.71 -30.82 11.63
CA VAL A 109 2.02 -31.02 10.35
C VAL A 109 1.68 -29.66 9.77
N ASN A 110 2.17 -29.39 8.55
CA ASN A 110 1.81 -28.18 7.81
C ASN A 110 0.45 -28.37 7.15
N LYS A 111 -0.46 -27.45 7.40
CA LYS A 111 -1.77 -27.37 6.73
C LYS A 111 -1.85 -26.11 5.91
N ASP A 112 -2.60 -26.23 4.81
CA ASP A 112 -2.98 -25.11 3.98
C ASP A 112 -4.49 -25.11 3.70
N ARG A 113 -5.01 -23.90 3.48
CA ARG A 113 -6.38 -23.64 3.07
C ARG A 113 -6.39 -22.62 1.96
N PHE A 114 -7.16 -22.88 0.90
CA PHE A 114 -7.35 -21.94 -0.20
C PHE A 114 -8.66 -21.17 -0.05
N ILE A 115 -8.59 -19.86 -0.29
CA ILE A 115 -9.72 -18.93 -0.20
C ILE A 115 -9.65 -18.00 -1.41
N SER A 116 -10.69 -18.01 -2.25
CA SER A 116 -10.68 -17.28 -3.52
C SER A 116 -10.66 -15.76 -3.33
N LYS A 117 -11.40 -15.24 -2.35
CA LYS A 117 -11.52 -13.82 -2.01
C LYS A 117 -11.63 -13.67 -0.50
N MET A 118 -10.90 -12.71 0.08
CA MET A 118 -10.88 -12.47 1.51
C MET A 118 -10.70 -10.98 1.79
N PHE A 119 -11.45 -10.46 2.76
CA PHE A 119 -11.15 -9.19 3.40
C PHE A 119 -10.31 -9.46 4.65
N LEU A 120 -9.17 -8.78 4.76
CA LEU A 120 -8.26 -8.86 5.90
C LEU A 120 -8.23 -7.50 6.61
N ARG A 121 -8.42 -7.54 7.93
CA ARG A 121 -8.30 -6.35 8.78
C ARG A 121 -6.84 -6.11 9.17
N GLY A 122 -6.39 -4.85 9.07
CA GLY A 122 -4.99 -4.46 9.24
C GLY A 122 -4.46 -4.62 10.65
N ASP A 123 -5.31 -4.55 11.68
CA ASP A 123 -4.90 -4.82 13.07
C ASP A 123 -4.21 -6.20 13.20
N SER A 124 -4.63 -7.20 12.43
CA SER A 124 -4.09 -8.57 12.54
C SER A 124 -2.74 -8.76 11.87
N VAL A 125 -2.29 -7.80 11.06
CA VAL A 125 -1.06 -7.89 10.27
C VAL A 125 0.14 -7.52 11.13
N ILE A 126 1.18 -8.35 11.11
CA ILE A 126 2.47 -8.05 11.75
C ILE A 126 3.49 -7.63 10.71
N LEU A 127 3.62 -8.41 9.65
CA LEU A 127 4.65 -8.23 8.64
C LEU A 127 4.07 -8.49 7.25
N VAL A 128 4.45 -7.65 6.30
CA VAL A 128 4.19 -7.84 4.88
C VAL A 128 5.52 -7.92 4.14
N LEU A 129 5.69 -8.97 3.35
CA LEU A 129 6.85 -9.15 2.49
C LEU A 129 6.38 -9.23 1.03
N ARG A 130 6.92 -8.33 0.21
CA ARG A 130 6.72 -8.36 -1.24
C ARG A 130 7.63 -9.42 -1.85
N HIS A 131 7.07 -10.29 -2.69
CA HIS A 131 7.88 -11.18 -3.49
C HIS A 131 8.40 -10.44 -4.73
N ASN A 132 9.72 -10.34 -4.86
CA ASN A 132 10.38 -9.84 -6.05
C ASN A 132 10.72 -11.06 -6.91
N ALA A 133 9.82 -11.42 -7.82
CA ALA A 133 10.11 -12.34 -8.92
C ALA A 133 10.44 -11.51 -10.16
#